data_AF-A0AAU3QAC4-F1
#
_entry.id   AF-A0AAU3QAC4-F1
#
_cell.length_a   1.000
_cell.length_b   1.000
_cell.length_c   1.000
_cell.angle_alpha   90.00
_cell.angle_beta   90.00
_cell.angle_gamma   90.00
#
_symmetry.space_group_name_H-M   'P 1'
#
loop_
_entity.id
_entity.type
_entity.pdbx_description
1 polymer ?
#
loop_
_entity_poly.entity_id
_entity_poly.type
_entity_poly.pdbx_seq_one_letter_code
_entity_poly.pdbx_strand_id
1 'polypeptide(L)'
;MSIDTADAVTVMRTIDTLMCELLSPAESARYTALWSSDRDGRVVRGLLLIRNSEVHRHAPIDVDTDRVVSGPRDYPWRVFPQWKEYADLPAEVRHGEPNQSRTPHDRYRDSVAGRPVVETLLDAMRFFDRCDPSLTRRADDGDIARFPLEEYIQHTYECRHPYWPRAAEHNDLLLDGMTLMSPTGRSRQVRRAVLLDDMTLYAGLTDLGYHSASFAESADQIAWDVAGGFPYTAVTKAGEVVEIIERDRILMAGETALSDVDLADTVVGSGVIDQGEDSDDWIRTWWTEQLGDAYRYGTQRRPAA
;
A
#
# COMPACT_ATOMS: atom_id res chain seq x y z
N MET A 1 -14.28 -18.04 -3.29
CA MET A 1 -15.17 -17.77 -2.16
C MET A 1 -15.68 -16.35 -2.31
N SER A 2 -16.95 -16.17 -2.67
CA SER A 2 -17.58 -14.84 -2.73
C SER A 2 -18.00 -14.49 -1.31
N ILE A 3 -17.53 -13.35 -0.78
CA ILE A 3 -18.10 -12.80 0.45
C ILE A 3 -19.45 -12.25 0.03
N ASP A 4 -20.54 -12.80 0.58
CA ASP A 4 -21.83 -12.14 0.52
C ASP A 4 -21.75 -10.91 1.44
N THR A 5 -21.51 -9.76 0.83
CA THR A 5 -21.30 -8.48 1.51
C THR A 5 -22.54 -8.08 2.30
N ALA A 6 -23.73 -8.42 1.81
CA ALA A 6 -25.00 -8.15 2.47
C ALA A 6 -25.12 -8.96 3.77
N ASP A 7 -24.72 -10.23 3.77
CA ASP A 7 -24.68 -11.06 4.97
C ASP A 7 -23.68 -10.53 6.00
N ALA A 8 -22.47 -10.16 5.58
CA ALA A 8 -21.44 -9.65 6.48
C ALA A 8 -21.87 -8.34 7.16
N VAL A 9 -22.41 -7.39 6.40
CA VAL A 9 -22.94 -6.12 6.94
C VAL A 9 -24.16 -6.37 7.85
N THR A 10 -24.98 -7.37 7.54
CA THR A 10 -26.12 -7.78 8.38
C THR A 10 -25.67 -8.37 9.72
N VAL A 11 -24.64 -9.20 9.73
CA VAL A 11 -24.05 -9.74 10.96
C VAL A 11 -23.48 -8.61 11.82
N MET A 12 -22.71 -7.69 11.23
CA MET A 12 -22.14 -6.55 11.95
C MET A 12 -23.21 -5.66 12.58
N ARG A 13 -24.31 -5.40 11.85
CA ARG A 13 -25.47 -4.69 12.38
C ARG A 13 -26.07 -5.41 13.58
N THR A 14 -26.22 -6.73 13.48
CA THR A 14 -26.84 -7.53 14.54
C THR A 14 -26.01 -7.43 15.82
N ILE A 15 -24.68 -7.51 15.70
CA ILE A 15 -23.77 -7.34 16.83
C ILE A 15 -23.84 -5.90 17.37
N ASP A 16 -23.79 -4.87 16.53
CA ASP A 16 -23.88 -3.45 16.94
C ASP A 16 -25.18 -3.16 17.70
N THR A 17 -26.31 -3.69 17.22
CA THR A 17 -27.62 -3.53 17.86
C THR A 17 -27.65 -4.23 19.21
N LEU A 18 -27.18 -5.48 19.27
CA LEU A 18 -27.13 -6.24 20.52
C LEU A 18 -26.22 -5.57 21.56
N MET A 19 -25.10 -4.99 21.14
CA MET A 19 -24.22 -4.21 22.02
C MET A 19 -24.92 -2.96 22.56
N CYS A 20 -25.67 -2.23 21.73
CA CYS A 20 -26.41 -1.07 22.18
C CYS A 20 -27.57 -1.41 23.14
N GLU A 21 -28.25 -2.54 22.92
CA GLU A 21 -29.49 -2.90 23.62
C GLU A 21 -29.29 -3.79 24.85
N LEU A 22 -28.29 -4.67 24.84
CA LEU A 22 -28.11 -5.71 25.87
C LEU A 22 -27.01 -5.39 26.89
N LEU A 23 -26.15 -4.40 26.62
CA LEU A 23 -25.12 -3.99 27.55
C LEU A 23 -25.72 -3.25 28.75
N SER A 24 -25.09 -3.38 29.92
CA SER A 24 -25.44 -2.52 31.07
C SER A 24 -25.22 -1.04 30.71
N PRO A 25 -25.86 -0.09 31.41
CA PRO A 25 -25.71 1.34 31.09
C PRO A 25 -24.25 1.83 31.07
N ALA A 26 -23.40 1.30 31.95
CA ALA A 26 -21.97 1.64 31.99
C ALA A 26 -21.20 1.06 30.79
N GLU A 27 -21.49 -0.18 30.39
CA GLU A 27 -20.87 -0.83 29.25
C GLU A 27 -21.33 -0.23 27.92
N SER A 28 -22.63 0.12 27.82
CA SER A 28 -23.21 0.84 26.69
C SER A 28 -22.56 2.23 26.52
N ALA A 29 -22.32 2.96 27.60
CA ALA A 29 -21.59 4.23 27.57
C ALA A 29 -20.13 4.04 27.09
N ARG A 30 -19.44 3.01 27.57
CA ARG A 30 -18.07 2.67 27.13
C ARG A 30 -18.03 2.27 25.66
N TYR A 31 -18.97 1.44 25.22
CA TYR A 31 -19.13 1.04 23.83
C TYR A 31 -19.36 2.26 22.93
N THR A 32 -20.31 3.13 23.29
CA THR A 32 -20.63 4.35 22.55
C THR A 32 -19.45 5.31 22.46
N ALA A 33 -18.66 5.42 23.53
CA ALA A 33 -17.45 6.23 23.56
C ALA A 33 -16.40 5.69 22.59
N LEU A 34 -16.10 4.38 22.65
CA LEU A 34 -15.18 3.71 21.72
C LEU A 34 -15.67 3.83 20.28
N TRP A 35 -16.93 3.51 20.03
CA TRP A 35 -17.58 3.59 18.72
C TRP A 35 -17.47 4.98 18.08
N SER A 36 -17.43 6.05 18.89
CA SER A 36 -17.33 7.42 18.41
C SER A 36 -15.91 7.92 18.19
N SER A 37 -14.96 7.49 19.03
CA SER A 37 -13.58 8.00 19.03
C SER A 37 -12.62 7.12 18.23
N ASP A 38 -12.80 5.80 18.26
CA ASP A 38 -11.92 4.78 17.69
C ASP A 38 -11.99 4.77 16.16
N ARG A 39 -10.84 4.53 15.51
CA ARG A 39 -10.71 4.48 14.05
C ARG A 39 -11.59 3.40 13.43
N ASP A 40 -11.63 2.21 14.00
CA ASP A 40 -12.42 1.09 13.47
C ASP A 40 -13.91 1.24 13.84
N GLY A 41 -14.22 1.85 14.99
CA GLY A 41 -15.58 2.23 15.36
C GLY A 41 -16.22 3.18 14.33
N ARG A 42 -15.42 4.10 13.76
CA ARG A 42 -15.87 4.95 12.65
C ARG A 42 -16.19 4.16 11.38
N VAL A 43 -15.47 3.07 11.10
CA VAL A 43 -15.78 2.17 9.98
C VAL A 43 -17.13 1.51 10.20
N VAL A 44 -17.36 0.90 11.37
CA VAL A 44 -18.66 0.30 11.73
C VAL A 44 -19.79 1.32 11.54
N ARG A 45 -19.59 2.56 11.99
CA ARG A 45 -20.56 3.65 11.83
C ARG A 45 -20.80 4.08 10.39
N GLY A 46 -19.75 4.06 9.56
CA GLY A 46 -19.88 4.30 8.11
C GLY A 46 -20.65 3.19 7.42
N LEU A 47 -20.42 1.93 7.79
CA LEU A 47 -21.13 0.77 7.24
C LEU A 47 -22.65 0.79 7.54
N LEU A 48 -23.09 1.52 8.57
CA LEU A 48 -24.52 1.77 8.80
C LEU A 48 -25.20 2.49 7.62
N LEU A 49 -24.48 3.29 6.83
CA LEU A 49 -25.05 3.95 5.66
C LEU A 49 -25.51 2.91 4.62
N ILE A 50 -24.68 1.91 4.35
CA ILE A 50 -24.97 0.81 3.41
C ILE A 50 -26.22 0.07 3.88
N ARG A 51 -26.24 -0.32 5.16
CA ARG A 51 -27.41 -0.95 5.75
C ARG A 51 -28.68 -0.10 5.64
N ASN A 52 -28.58 1.20 5.94
CA ASN A 52 -29.74 2.08 5.88
C ASN A 52 -30.28 2.24 4.46
N SER A 53 -29.39 2.22 3.45
CA SER A 53 -29.79 2.23 2.05
C SER A 53 -30.55 0.96 1.64
N GLU A 54 -30.06 -0.22 2.03
CA GLU A 54 -30.70 -1.49 1.69
C GLU A 54 -32.04 -1.69 2.41
N VAL A 55 -32.08 -1.44 3.71
CA VAL A 55 -33.24 -1.75 4.56
C VAL A 55 -34.35 -0.70 4.43
N HIS A 56 -34.00 0.58 4.39
CA HIS A 56 -34.99 1.66 4.47
C HIS A 56 -35.28 2.33 3.13
N ARG A 57 -34.38 2.20 2.15
CA ARG A 57 -34.52 2.87 0.85
C ARG A 57 -34.69 1.91 -0.31
N HIS A 58 -34.41 0.61 -0.10
CA HIS A 58 -34.34 -0.38 -1.18
C HIS A 58 -33.41 0.05 -2.32
N ALA A 59 -32.38 0.84 -1.99
CA ALA A 59 -31.37 1.35 -2.91
C ALA A 59 -30.04 0.68 -2.56
N PRO A 60 -29.77 -0.55 -3.05
CA PRO A 60 -28.53 -1.26 -2.75
C PRO A 60 -27.33 -0.44 -3.24
N ILE A 61 -26.27 -0.42 -2.44
CA ILE A 61 -25.00 0.19 -2.83
C ILE A 61 -24.16 -0.91 -3.47
N ASP A 62 -24.06 -0.89 -4.79
CA ASP A 62 -23.12 -1.72 -5.51
C ASP A 62 -21.68 -1.38 -5.12
N VAL A 63 -20.79 -2.36 -5.24
CA VAL A 63 -19.36 -2.22 -5.05
C VAL A 63 -18.66 -2.09 -6.39
N ASP A 64 -17.60 -1.30 -6.45
CA ASP A 64 -16.76 -1.20 -7.63
C ASP A 64 -15.79 -2.38 -7.68
N THR A 65 -15.41 -2.77 -8.90
CA THR A 65 -14.47 -3.86 -9.16
C THR A 65 -13.27 -3.29 -9.88
N ASP A 66 -12.38 -2.66 -9.11
CA ASP A 66 -11.20 -2.01 -9.68
C ASP A 66 -10.02 -2.96 -9.81
N ARG A 67 -10.07 -4.11 -9.12
CA ARG A 67 -8.97 -5.08 -9.11
C ARG A 67 -9.45 -6.52 -9.27
N VAL A 68 -9.00 -7.14 -10.37
CA VAL A 68 -9.18 -8.56 -10.68
C VAL A 68 -7.80 -9.19 -10.82
N VAL A 69 -7.56 -10.29 -10.12
CA VAL A 69 -6.28 -10.99 -10.19
C VAL A 69 -6.46 -12.45 -10.58
N SER A 70 -5.66 -12.92 -11.53
CA SER A 70 -5.64 -14.33 -11.92
C SER A 70 -5.07 -15.18 -10.80
N GLY A 71 -5.75 -16.29 -10.47
CA GLY A 71 -5.27 -17.26 -9.49
C GLY A 71 -4.45 -18.38 -10.12
N PRO A 72 -3.86 -19.25 -9.29
CA PRO A 72 -3.21 -20.46 -9.77
C PRO A 72 -4.23 -21.51 -10.24
N ARG A 73 -3.91 -22.16 -11.37
CA ARG A 73 -4.49 -23.38 -12.00
C ARG A 73 -6.02 -23.58 -11.96
N ASP A 74 -6.63 -23.67 -10.79
CA ASP A 74 -8.02 -24.11 -10.58
C ASP A 74 -8.99 -22.96 -10.22
N TYR A 75 -8.48 -21.77 -9.88
CA TYR A 75 -9.29 -20.55 -9.69
C TYR A 75 -8.84 -19.50 -10.70
N PRO A 76 -9.61 -19.26 -11.77
CA PRO A 76 -9.13 -18.44 -12.88
C PRO A 76 -8.99 -16.96 -12.49
N TRP A 77 -9.76 -16.46 -11.51
CA TRP A 77 -9.70 -15.07 -11.08
C TRP A 77 -10.35 -14.85 -9.70
N ARG A 78 -9.87 -13.84 -8.98
CA ARG A 78 -10.50 -13.29 -7.77
C ARG A 78 -10.67 -11.79 -7.94
N VAL A 79 -11.85 -11.32 -7.55
CA VAL A 79 -12.21 -9.91 -7.50
C VAL A 79 -11.94 -9.36 -6.11
N PHE A 80 -11.38 -8.16 -6.05
CA PHE A 80 -11.19 -7.39 -4.82
C PHE A 80 -12.10 -6.17 -4.89
N PRO A 81 -13.35 -6.28 -4.41
CA PRO A 81 -14.31 -5.19 -4.51
C PRO A 81 -13.94 -4.02 -3.58
N GLN A 82 -14.27 -2.81 -4.02
CA GLN A 82 -14.09 -1.57 -3.26
C GLN A 82 -15.44 -0.88 -3.07
N TRP A 83 -15.60 -0.19 -1.94
CA TRP A 83 -16.77 0.64 -1.72
C TRP A 83 -16.72 1.86 -2.64
N LYS A 84 -17.87 2.19 -3.25
CA LYS A 84 -18.03 3.41 -4.05
C LYS A 84 -17.63 4.65 -3.27
N GLU A 85 -17.04 5.61 -3.97
CA GLU A 85 -16.87 6.95 -3.45
C GLU A 85 -18.21 7.55 -3.03
N TYR A 86 -18.20 8.39 -1.99
CA TYR A 86 -19.46 8.96 -1.47
C TYR A 86 -20.21 9.76 -2.55
N ALA A 87 -19.49 10.40 -3.47
CA ALA A 87 -20.06 11.18 -4.56
C ALA A 87 -20.83 10.31 -5.59
N ASP A 88 -20.41 9.06 -5.75
CA ASP A 88 -20.94 8.10 -6.73
C ASP A 88 -22.07 7.23 -6.18
N LEU A 89 -22.41 7.41 -4.90
CA LEU A 89 -23.58 6.77 -4.31
C LEU A 89 -24.88 7.28 -4.96
N PRO A 90 -25.94 6.43 -5.02
CA PRO A 90 -27.26 6.86 -5.50
C PRO A 90 -27.74 8.13 -4.78
N ALA A 91 -28.38 9.03 -5.51
CA ALA A 91 -28.83 10.32 -4.97
C ALA A 91 -29.73 10.13 -3.73
N GLU A 92 -30.58 9.11 -3.73
CA GLU A 92 -31.46 8.73 -2.62
C GLU A 92 -30.70 8.31 -1.35
N VAL A 93 -29.49 7.76 -1.50
CA VAL A 93 -28.60 7.44 -0.38
C VAL A 93 -27.87 8.68 0.11
N ARG A 94 -27.47 9.59 -0.80
CA ARG A 94 -26.75 10.83 -0.45
C ARG A 94 -27.64 11.89 0.19
N HIS A 95 -28.88 12.01 -0.29
CA HIS A 95 -29.88 12.93 0.21
C HIS A 95 -30.73 12.20 1.25
N GLY A 96 -30.20 12.12 2.47
CA GLY A 96 -30.92 11.56 3.61
C GLY A 96 -32.25 12.27 3.88
N GLU A 97 -33.09 11.65 4.71
CA GLU A 97 -34.33 12.31 5.11
C GLU A 97 -34.04 13.59 5.93
N PRO A 98 -34.94 14.59 5.92
CA PRO A 98 -34.70 15.90 6.56
C PRO A 98 -34.26 15.86 8.04
N ASN A 99 -34.55 14.77 8.76
CA ASN A 99 -34.23 14.59 10.18
C ASN A 99 -33.20 13.48 10.45
N GLN A 100 -32.59 12.92 9.41
CA GLN A 100 -31.64 11.84 9.57
C GLN A 100 -30.30 12.37 10.10
N SER A 101 -29.69 11.64 11.04
CA SER A 101 -28.33 11.90 11.45
C SER A 101 -27.38 11.87 10.26
N ARG A 102 -26.59 12.94 10.08
CA ARG A 102 -25.53 12.99 9.06
C ARG A 102 -24.32 12.14 9.40
N THR A 103 -24.20 11.67 10.64
CA THR A 103 -22.96 11.03 11.07
C THR A 103 -22.59 9.77 10.30
N PRO A 104 -23.52 8.84 9.95
CA PRO A 104 -23.18 7.71 9.08
C PRO A 104 -22.68 8.14 7.69
N HIS A 105 -23.19 9.26 7.15
CA HIS A 105 -22.73 9.79 5.86
C HIS A 105 -21.30 10.32 5.94
N ASP A 106 -21.01 11.12 6.97
CA ASP A 106 -19.67 11.66 7.17
C ASP A 106 -18.67 10.54 7.51
N ARG A 107 -19.07 9.53 8.30
CA ARG A 107 -18.22 8.36 8.57
C ARG A 107 -18.02 7.45 7.37
N TYR A 108 -19.03 7.29 6.52
CA TYR A 108 -18.84 6.57 5.26
C TYR A 108 -17.81 7.29 4.40
N ARG A 109 -17.98 8.60 4.19
CA ARG A 109 -17.05 9.42 3.38
C ARG A 109 -15.62 9.33 3.88
N ASP A 110 -15.41 9.47 5.19
CA ASP A 110 -14.07 9.61 5.75
C ASP A 110 -13.39 8.28 6.10
N SER A 111 -14.12 7.14 6.10
CA SER A 111 -13.60 5.88 6.66
C SER A 111 -13.99 4.61 5.90
N VAL A 112 -14.88 4.69 4.90
CA VAL A 112 -15.37 3.53 4.13
C VAL A 112 -15.23 3.74 2.62
N ALA A 113 -15.59 4.92 2.10
CA ALA A 113 -15.53 5.26 0.69
C ALA A 113 -14.15 4.98 0.07
N GLY A 114 -14.13 4.37 -1.12
CA GLY A 114 -12.92 4.01 -1.87
C GLY A 114 -12.12 2.84 -1.28
N ARG A 115 -12.48 2.34 -0.09
CA ARG A 115 -11.69 1.29 0.58
C ARG A 115 -12.10 -0.11 0.13
N PRO A 116 -11.15 -1.08 0.14
CA PRO A 116 -11.49 -2.48 -0.08
C PRO A 116 -12.52 -2.99 0.92
N VAL A 117 -13.54 -3.67 0.40
CA VAL A 117 -14.64 -4.20 1.23
C VAL A 117 -14.07 -5.10 2.33
N VAL A 118 -13.18 -6.03 1.97
CA VAL A 118 -12.57 -6.96 2.93
C VAL A 118 -11.86 -6.24 4.07
N GLU A 119 -11.12 -5.15 3.80
CA GLU A 119 -10.44 -4.40 4.85
C GLU A 119 -11.41 -3.73 5.82
N THR A 120 -12.48 -3.12 5.31
CA THR A 120 -13.49 -2.50 6.18
C THR A 120 -14.21 -3.53 7.04
N LEU A 121 -14.42 -4.74 6.52
CA LEU A 121 -15.00 -5.84 7.29
C LEU A 121 -14.02 -6.35 8.36
N LEU A 122 -12.72 -6.40 8.05
CA LEU A 122 -11.66 -6.76 9.00
C LEU A 122 -11.46 -5.68 10.07
N ASP A 123 -11.61 -4.39 9.74
CA ASP A 123 -11.64 -3.28 10.71
C ASP A 123 -12.82 -3.44 11.66
N ALA A 124 -14.02 -3.68 11.13
CA ALA A 124 -15.21 -3.91 11.95
C ALA A 124 -15.05 -5.13 12.86
N MET A 125 -14.47 -6.23 12.34
CA MET A 125 -14.14 -7.40 13.16
C MET A 125 -13.16 -7.05 14.28
N ARG A 126 -12.08 -6.32 13.99
CA ARG A 126 -11.11 -5.85 14.99
C ARG A 126 -11.76 -4.95 16.04
N PHE A 127 -12.70 -4.09 15.65
CA PHE A 127 -13.46 -3.26 16.58
C PHE A 127 -14.25 -4.11 17.56
N PHE A 128 -15.10 -5.01 17.05
CA PHE A 128 -15.94 -5.86 17.91
C PHE A 128 -15.11 -6.79 18.78
N ASP A 129 -13.99 -7.31 18.26
CA ASP A 129 -13.06 -8.13 19.02
C ASP A 129 -12.45 -7.38 20.22
N ARG A 130 -12.14 -6.09 20.07
CA ARG A 130 -11.65 -5.24 21.17
C ARG A 130 -12.74 -4.85 22.16
N CYS A 131 -13.99 -4.73 21.69
CA CYS A 131 -15.13 -4.48 22.56
C CYS A 131 -15.47 -5.71 23.41
N ASP A 132 -15.51 -6.88 22.79
CA ASP A 132 -15.77 -8.16 23.42
C ASP A 132 -15.06 -9.31 22.67
N PRO A 133 -13.93 -9.79 23.20
CA PRO A 133 -13.16 -10.89 22.61
C PRO A 133 -13.93 -12.21 22.48
N SER A 134 -15.07 -12.39 23.17
CA SER A 134 -15.89 -13.59 23.08
C SER A 134 -16.70 -13.68 21.78
N LEU A 135 -16.84 -12.57 21.05
CA LEU A 135 -17.49 -12.52 19.75
C LEU A 135 -16.67 -13.18 18.64
N THR A 136 -15.37 -13.38 18.86
CA THR A 136 -14.50 -14.08 17.92
C THR A 136 -14.12 -15.45 18.47
N ARG A 137 -14.17 -16.46 17.59
CA ARG A 137 -13.68 -17.79 17.94
C ARG A 137 -12.16 -17.75 17.97
N ARG A 138 -11.55 -18.28 19.04
CA ARG A 138 -10.10 -18.42 19.17
C ARG A 138 -9.60 -19.80 18.76
N ALA A 139 -8.39 -19.85 18.22
CA ALA A 139 -7.62 -21.08 18.02
C ALA A 139 -6.82 -21.42 19.30
N ASP A 140 -6.15 -22.58 19.30
CA ASP A 140 -5.42 -23.08 20.47
C ASP A 140 -4.21 -22.18 20.86
N ASP A 141 -3.70 -21.39 19.90
CA ASP A 141 -2.63 -20.41 20.10
C ASP A 141 -3.14 -19.04 20.60
N GLY A 142 -4.46 -18.88 20.77
CA GLY A 142 -5.10 -17.64 21.19
C GLY A 142 -5.39 -16.66 20.06
N ASP A 143 -4.99 -16.95 18.82
CA ASP A 143 -5.32 -16.11 17.68
C ASP A 143 -6.78 -16.31 17.22
N ILE A 144 -7.28 -15.43 16.35
CA ILE A 144 -8.61 -15.57 15.76
C ILE A 144 -8.62 -16.81 14.84
N ALA A 145 -9.50 -17.76 15.15
CA ALA A 145 -9.62 -18.99 14.38
C ALA A 145 -9.96 -18.70 12.91
N ARG A 146 -9.33 -19.47 12.01
CA ARG A 146 -9.44 -19.36 10.54
C ARG A 146 -8.78 -18.12 9.94
N PHE A 147 -7.98 -17.42 10.72
CA PHE A 147 -7.09 -16.39 10.22
C PHE A 147 -5.62 -16.84 10.32
N PRO A 148 -4.73 -16.29 9.47
CA PRO A 148 -5.03 -15.41 8.35
C PRO A 148 -5.86 -16.10 7.26
N LEU A 149 -6.62 -15.32 6.48
CA LEU A 149 -7.31 -15.81 5.29
C LEU A 149 -6.29 -16.45 4.34
N GLU A 150 -6.77 -17.40 3.53
CA GLU A 150 -5.94 -18.10 2.56
C GLU A 150 -5.27 -17.11 1.60
N GLU A 151 -3.98 -17.29 1.36
CA GLU A 151 -3.22 -16.47 0.42
C GLU A 151 -3.70 -16.75 -1.00
N TYR A 152 -4.01 -15.70 -1.75
CA TYR A 152 -4.38 -15.84 -3.16
C TYR A 152 -3.26 -15.42 -4.12
N ILE A 153 -2.41 -14.46 -3.73
CA ILE A 153 -1.39 -13.86 -4.59
C ILE A 153 -0.18 -13.45 -3.72
N GLN A 154 1.03 -13.66 -4.23
CA GLN A 154 2.27 -13.39 -3.49
C GLN A 154 2.93 -12.04 -3.80
N HIS A 155 2.55 -11.37 -4.90
CA HIS A 155 3.24 -10.18 -5.41
C HIS A 155 2.43 -8.90 -5.30
N THR A 156 1.49 -8.84 -4.37
CA THR A 156 0.64 -7.67 -4.19
C THR A 156 -0.03 -7.72 -2.82
N TYR A 157 -0.36 -6.56 -2.29
CA TYR A 157 -0.99 -6.44 -0.99
C TYR A 157 -2.37 -7.12 -0.95
N GLU A 158 -2.58 -7.94 0.08
CA GLU A 158 -3.87 -8.47 0.51
C GLU A 158 -3.95 -8.47 2.03
N CYS A 159 -4.90 -7.73 2.61
CA CYS A 159 -5.16 -7.82 4.05
C CYS A 159 -5.88 -9.12 4.38
N ARG A 160 -5.20 -10.02 5.10
CA ARG A 160 -5.73 -11.35 5.44
C ARG A 160 -6.00 -11.55 6.91
N HIS A 161 -5.81 -10.54 7.77
CA HIS A 161 -6.03 -10.65 9.21
C HIS A 161 -6.53 -9.32 9.80
N PRO A 162 -7.47 -9.32 10.76
CA PRO A 162 -7.96 -8.09 11.39
C PRO A 162 -6.85 -7.20 11.96
N TYR A 163 -5.84 -7.84 12.56
CA TYR A 163 -4.69 -7.19 13.20
C TYR A 163 -3.45 -6.99 12.31
N TRP A 164 -3.51 -7.32 11.01
CA TRP A 164 -2.39 -7.03 10.12
C TRP A 164 -2.37 -5.56 9.68
N PRO A 165 -1.19 -5.04 9.31
CA PRO A 165 -1.05 -3.71 8.71
C PRO A 165 -1.99 -3.49 7.52
N ARG A 166 -2.48 -2.27 7.40
CA ARG A 166 -3.26 -1.82 6.22
C ARG A 166 -2.31 -1.49 5.07
N ALA A 167 -2.83 -1.33 3.84
CA ALA A 167 -2.03 -1.26 2.62
C ALA A 167 -0.80 -0.32 2.71
N ALA A 168 -1.01 0.92 3.16
CA ALA A 168 0.08 1.90 3.32
C ALA A 168 1.13 1.45 4.35
N GLU A 169 0.70 1.06 5.55
CA GLU A 169 1.62 0.59 6.60
C GLU A 169 2.36 -0.69 6.18
N HIS A 170 1.69 -1.59 5.46
CA HIS A 170 2.33 -2.79 4.92
C HIS A 170 3.36 -2.44 3.86
N ASN A 171 3.06 -1.49 2.97
CA ASN A 171 3.99 -0.98 1.98
C ASN A 171 5.23 -0.37 2.65
N ASP A 172 5.04 0.45 3.68
CA ASP A 172 6.14 1.06 4.43
C ASP A 172 7.03 -0.02 5.09
N LEU A 173 6.44 -1.02 5.74
CA LEU A 173 7.18 -2.14 6.35
C LEU A 173 7.95 -2.96 5.30
N LEU A 174 7.36 -3.17 4.12
CA LEU A 174 8.05 -3.85 3.03
C LEU A 174 9.20 -2.99 2.48
N LEU A 175 9.00 -1.69 2.27
CA LEU A 175 10.06 -0.79 1.83
C LEU A 175 11.22 -0.75 2.82
N ASP A 176 10.95 -0.62 4.12
CA ASP A 176 11.96 -0.68 5.17
C ASP A 176 12.76 -1.99 5.10
N GLY A 177 12.09 -3.12 4.87
CA GLY A 177 12.76 -4.40 4.67
C GLY A 177 13.61 -4.46 3.40
N MET A 178 13.12 -3.89 2.29
CA MET A 178 13.78 -3.92 0.99
C MET A 178 14.97 -2.96 0.88
N THR A 179 14.94 -1.82 1.57
CA THR A 179 16.07 -0.87 1.61
C THR A 179 17.29 -1.45 2.34
N LEU A 180 17.08 -2.43 3.23
CA LEU A 180 18.14 -3.18 3.90
C LEU A 180 18.72 -4.32 3.06
N MET A 181 18.17 -4.58 1.86
CA MET A 181 18.66 -5.64 0.98
C MET A 181 19.70 -5.10 0.01
N SER A 182 20.68 -5.95 -0.33
CA SER A 182 21.64 -5.62 -1.38
C SER A 182 20.94 -5.47 -2.73
N PRO A 183 21.44 -4.59 -3.62
CA PRO A 183 20.93 -4.49 -4.97
C PRO A 183 20.99 -5.81 -5.75
N THR A 184 20.08 -5.96 -6.71
CA THR A 184 20.17 -6.97 -7.76
C THR A 184 21.33 -6.69 -8.71
N GLY A 185 21.74 -7.71 -9.47
CA GLY A 185 22.79 -7.59 -10.47
C GLY A 185 24.20 -7.87 -9.96
N ARG A 186 25.17 -7.46 -10.76
CA ARG A 186 26.62 -7.57 -10.51
C ARG A 186 27.23 -6.23 -10.11
N SER A 187 26.72 -5.15 -10.68
CA SER A 187 27.12 -3.78 -10.41
C SER A 187 26.03 -2.82 -10.88
N ARG A 188 26.14 -1.55 -10.47
CA ARG A 188 25.31 -0.45 -10.95
C ARG A 188 26.17 0.66 -11.56
N GLN A 189 25.62 1.30 -12.57
CA GLN A 189 26.24 2.39 -13.28
C GLN A 189 25.33 3.61 -13.25
N VAL A 190 25.70 4.62 -12.47
CA VAL A 190 25.06 5.92 -12.37
C VAL A 190 25.38 6.75 -13.61
N ARG A 191 24.34 7.35 -14.16
CA ARG A 191 24.41 8.16 -15.39
C ARG A 191 23.74 9.51 -15.25
N ARG A 192 22.92 9.69 -14.22
CA ARG A 192 22.16 10.92 -14.03
C ARG A 192 21.93 11.21 -12.56
N ALA A 193 21.90 12.49 -12.22
CA ALA A 193 21.50 13.00 -10.93
C ALA A 193 20.28 13.91 -11.13
N VAL A 194 19.24 13.72 -10.33
CA VAL A 194 18.00 14.48 -10.37
C VAL A 194 17.68 14.97 -8.97
N LEU A 195 17.46 16.26 -8.82
CA LEU A 195 16.98 16.82 -7.56
C LEU A 195 15.46 16.58 -7.42
N LEU A 196 15.06 16.03 -6.27
CA LEU A 196 13.69 15.90 -5.80
C LEU A 196 13.62 16.49 -4.39
N ASP A 197 13.00 17.67 -4.28
CA ASP A 197 12.98 18.48 -3.06
C ASP A 197 14.40 18.75 -2.52
N ASP A 198 14.74 18.23 -1.34
CA ASP A 198 16.07 18.32 -0.71
C ASP A 198 16.93 17.07 -0.91
N MET A 199 16.45 16.08 -1.66
CA MET A 199 17.10 14.81 -1.92
C MET A 199 17.65 14.73 -3.34
N THR A 200 18.87 14.21 -3.49
CA THR A 200 19.40 13.83 -4.81
C THR A 200 19.07 12.38 -5.11
N LEU A 201 18.39 12.16 -6.23
CA LEU A 201 18.18 10.85 -6.83
C LEU A 201 19.26 10.61 -7.88
N TYR A 202 19.83 9.41 -7.89
CA TYR A 202 20.71 8.95 -8.95
C TYR A 202 20.01 7.86 -9.75
N ALA A 203 20.08 7.98 -11.07
CA ALA A 203 19.51 7.02 -12.00
C ALA A 203 20.57 6.44 -12.93
N GLY A 204 20.33 5.23 -13.41
CA GLY A 204 21.27 4.53 -14.27
C GLY A 204 20.88 3.10 -14.59
N LEU A 205 21.88 2.26 -14.83
CA LEU A 205 21.69 0.87 -15.24
C LEU A 205 22.29 -0.12 -14.23
N THR A 206 21.55 -1.16 -13.94
CA THR A 206 22.01 -2.36 -13.22
C THR A 206 22.52 -3.39 -14.23
N ASP A 207 23.73 -3.92 -14.04
CA ASP A 207 24.25 -5.04 -14.83
C ASP A 207 23.69 -6.37 -14.32
N LEU A 208 22.83 -7.01 -15.11
CA LEU A 208 22.26 -8.33 -14.83
C LEU A 208 23.01 -9.46 -15.58
N GLY A 209 24.15 -9.15 -16.20
CA GLY A 209 25.05 -10.07 -16.89
C GLY A 209 24.75 -10.28 -18.37
N TYR A 210 23.49 -10.56 -18.73
CA TYR A 210 23.06 -10.75 -20.13
C TYR A 210 22.23 -9.58 -20.68
N HIS A 211 21.75 -8.73 -19.79
CA HIS A 211 20.98 -7.52 -20.10
C HIS A 211 21.18 -6.51 -18.96
N SER A 212 20.68 -5.30 -19.17
CA SER A 212 20.66 -4.25 -18.15
C SER A 212 19.23 -3.87 -17.82
N ALA A 213 19.01 -3.39 -16.60
CA ALA A 213 17.74 -2.84 -16.15
C ALA A 213 17.97 -1.45 -15.55
N SER A 214 17.05 -0.51 -15.80
CA SER A 214 17.14 0.81 -15.20
C SER A 214 16.97 0.74 -13.68
N PHE A 215 17.63 1.64 -12.94
CA PHE A 215 17.38 1.89 -11.51
C PHE A 215 17.32 3.40 -11.24
N ALA A 216 16.62 3.80 -10.17
CA ALA A 216 16.65 5.14 -9.58
C ALA A 216 16.62 5.01 -8.06
N GLU A 217 17.58 5.63 -7.37
CA GLU A 217 17.70 5.55 -5.91
C GLU A 217 18.23 6.83 -5.29
N SER A 218 17.96 7.03 -4.01
CA SER A 218 18.49 8.16 -3.25
C SER A 218 20.01 8.06 -3.03
N ALA A 219 20.65 9.21 -2.86
CA ALA A 219 22.06 9.29 -2.49
C ALA A 219 22.38 8.46 -1.23
N ASP A 220 21.53 8.53 -0.20
CA ASP A 220 21.69 7.79 1.05
C ASP A 220 21.66 6.28 0.86
N GLN A 221 20.76 5.79 0.01
CA GLN A 221 20.65 4.37 -0.28
C GLN A 221 21.86 3.85 -1.06
N ILE A 222 22.34 4.59 -2.05
CA ILE A 222 23.56 4.21 -2.79
C ILE A 222 24.77 4.25 -1.86
N ALA A 223 24.87 5.25 -0.96
CA ALA A 223 25.94 5.32 0.02
C ALA A 223 25.92 4.09 0.94
N TRP A 224 24.74 3.67 1.39
CA TRP A 224 24.57 2.45 2.18
C TRP A 224 25.00 1.20 1.40
N ASP A 225 24.58 1.06 0.14
CA ASP A 225 24.95 -0.09 -0.70
C ASP A 225 26.47 -0.15 -0.96
N VAL A 226 27.10 0.99 -1.25
CA VAL A 226 28.55 1.12 -1.47
C VAL A 226 29.33 0.79 -0.20
N ALA A 227 28.89 1.30 0.95
CA ALA A 227 29.47 0.94 2.25
C ALA A 227 29.29 -0.55 2.58
N GLY A 228 28.21 -1.16 2.08
CA GLY A 228 27.97 -2.61 2.11
C GLY A 228 28.81 -3.42 1.11
N GLY A 229 29.63 -2.77 0.29
CA GLY A 229 30.52 -3.40 -0.68
C GLY A 229 29.89 -3.72 -2.03
N PHE A 230 28.69 -3.22 -2.33
CA PHE A 230 28.11 -3.38 -3.66
C PHE A 230 28.76 -2.40 -4.66
N PRO A 231 29.22 -2.86 -5.83
CA PRO A 231 29.99 -2.02 -6.74
C PRO A 231 29.12 -1.05 -7.53
N TYR A 232 29.48 0.24 -7.45
CA TYR A 232 28.90 1.33 -8.21
C TYR A 232 29.95 2.03 -9.07
N THR A 233 29.55 2.48 -10.25
CA THR A 233 30.35 3.31 -11.15
C THR A 233 29.55 4.50 -11.66
N ALA A 234 30.21 5.60 -11.99
CA ALA A 234 29.63 6.75 -12.68
C ALA A 234 30.12 6.79 -14.13
N VAL A 235 29.26 7.18 -15.07
CA VAL A 235 29.68 7.56 -16.42
C VAL A 235 29.68 9.06 -16.53
N THR A 236 30.86 9.65 -16.74
CA THR A 236 30.97 11.09 -17.01
C THR A 236 30.52 11.38 -18.43
N LYS A 237 30.15 12.63 -18.70
CA LYS A 237 29.81 13.11 -20.04
C LYS A 237 30.93 12.93 -21.07
N ALA A 238 32.18 12.86 -20.61
CA ALA A 238 33.35 12.51 -21.44
C ALA A 238 33.41 11.03 -21.82
N GLY A 239 32.51 10.19 -21.28
CA GLY A 239 32.46 8.74 -21.48
C GLY A 239 33.36 7.95 -20.54
N GLU A 240 33.97 8.60 -19.54
CA GLU A 240 34.83 7.91 -18.57
C GLU A 240 33.97 7.17 -17.55
N VAL A 241 34.41 5.94 -17.20
CA VAL A 241 33.78 5.13 -16.16
C VAL A 241 34.64 5.23 -14.91
N VAL A 242 34.08 5.81 -13.85
CA VAL A 242 34.78 6.07 -12.58
C VAL A 242 34.11 5.25 -11.48
N GLU A 243 34.90 4.60 -10.62
CA GLU A 243 34.37 3.91 -9.45
C GLU A 243 33.75 4.92 -8.47
N ILE A 244 32.59 4.58 -7.92
CA ILE A 244 31.94 5.35 -6.85
C ILE A 244 32.34 4.73 -5.52
N ILE A 245 32.89 5.56 -4.63
CA ILE A 245 33.18 5.21 -3.24
C ILE A 245 32.34 6.06 -2.30
N GLU A 246 32.10 5.57 -1.10
CA GLU A 246 31.47 6.32 -0.02
C GLU A 246 32.54 6.87 0.93
N ARG A 247 32.44 8.15 1.30
CA ARG A 247 33.29 8.81 2.30
C ARG A 247 32.44 9.79 3.11
N ASP A 248 32.31 9.54 4.41
CA ASP A 248 31.56 10.40 5.34
C ASP A 248 30.11 10.69 4.89
N ARG A 249 29.44 9.67 4.34
CA ARG A 249 28.11 9.68 3.72
C ARG A 249 28.00 10.47 2.42
N ILE A 250 29.13 10.84 1.82
CA ILE A 250 29.18 11.50 0.52
C ILE A 250 29.66 10.48 -0.52
N LEU A 251 28.92 10.39 -1.62
CA LEU A 251 29.32 9.61 -2.78
C LEU A 251 30.40 10.36 -3.55
N MET A 252 31.52 9.71 -3.83
CA MET A 252 32.67 10.29 -4.51
C MET A 252 32.98 9.52 -5.78
N ALA A 253 33.26 10.21 -6.88
CA ALA A 253 33.84 9.66 -8.09
C ALA A 253 35.29 10.18 -8.20
N GLY A 254 36.26 9.35 -7.82
CA GLY A 254 37.64 9.81 -7.60
C GLY A 254 37.71 10.79 -6.43
N GLU A 255 38.16 12.02 -6.68
CA GLU A 255 38.27 13.09 -5.67
C GLU A 255 37.10 14.10 -5.72
N THR A 256 36.09 13.87 -6.58
CA THR A 256 34.96 14.79 -6.77
C THR A 256 33.68 14.19 -6.18
N ALA A 257 32.90 14.99 -5.47
CA ALA A 257 31.58 14.55 -5.01
C ALA A 257 30.70 14.23 -6.21
N LEU A 258 29.97 13.12 -6.17
CA LEU A 258 29.17 12.62 -7.29
C LEU A 258 28.11 13.64 -7.73
N SER A 259 27.61 14.48 -6.81
CA SER A 259 26.69 15.59 -7.09
C SER A 259 27.29 16.68 -7.99
N ASP A 260 28.62 16.79 -8.03
CA ASP A 260 29.36 17.80 -8.79
C ASP A 260 29.93 17.23 -10.10
N VAL A 261 29.73 15.95 -10.38
CA VAL A 261 30.19 15.29 -11.60
C VAL A 261 29.21 15.58 -12.75
N ASP A 262 29.73 15.99 -13.90
CA ASP A 262 28.94 16.10 -15.14
C ASP A 262 28.73 14.69 -15.70
N LEU A 263 27.59 14.08 -15.38
CA LEU A 263 27.23 12.70 -15.74
C LEU A 263 26.70 12.62 -17.19
N ALA A 264 26.82 11.44 -17.81
CA ALA A 264 26.35 11.22 -19.18
C ALA A 264 24.84 10.94 -19.26
N ASP A 265 24.09 11.87 -19.86
CA ASP A 265 22.62 11.75 -20.03
C ASP A 265 22.14 10.59 -20.94
N THR A 266 22.99 9.95 -21.75
CA THR A 266 22.54 8.99 -22.79
C THR A 266 23.40 7.74 -22.94
N VAL A 267 22.73 6.63 -23.27
CA VAL A 267 23.36 5.45 -23.89
C VAL A 267 23.93 5.89 -25.24
N VAL A 268 25.25 6.07 -25.33
CA VAL A 268 25.92 6.15 -26.64
C VAL A 268 25.80 4.76 -27.29
N GLY A 269 24.74 4.51 -28.07
CA GLY A 269 24.65 3.35 -28.95
C GLY A 269 23.34 2.58 -29.08
N SER A 270 22.27 2.87 -28.33
CA SER A 270 20.96 2.22 -28.57
C SER A 270 20.07 3.11 -29.42
N GLY A 271 20.07 2.86 -30.74
CA GLY A 271 19.05 3.41 -31.62
C GLY A 271 17.66 2.95 -31.15
N VAL A 272 16.77 3.93 -30.97
CA VAL A 272 15.34 3.76 -30.66
C VAL A 272 15.05 3.32 -29.21
N ILE A 273 15.09 4.28 -28.28
CA ILE A 273 14.26 4.24 -27.07
C ILE A 273 13.55 5.60 -26.96
N ASP A 274 12.28 5.53 -26.60
CA ASP A 274 11.27 6.59 -26.62
C ASP A 274 11.70 7.82 -25.79
N GLN A 275 11.60 9.02 -26.35
CA GLN A 275 12.08 10.27 -25.71
C GLN A 275 11.31 10.67 -24.42
N GLY A 276 10.36 9.85 -23.97
CA GLY A 276 9.56 10.09 -22.77
C GLY A 276 10.14 9.50 -21.47
N GLU A 277 10.89 8.40 -21.54
CA GLU A 277 11.38 7.66 -20.36
C GLU A 277 12.73 8.18 -19.82
N ASP A 278 13.35 9.16 -20.49
CA ASP A 278 14.64 9.75 -20.09
C ASP A 278 14.50 11.23 -19.65
N SER A 279 13.36 11.63 -19.07
CA SER A 279 13.21 12.98 -18.49
C SER A 279 13.41 12.97 -16.98
N ASP A 280 13.88 14.09 -16.41
CA ASP A 280 13.95 14.25 -14.95
C ASP A 280 12.58 14.01 -14.29
N ASP A 281 11.51 14.47 -14.95
CA ASP A 281 10.13 14.29 -14.47
C ASP A 281 9.71 12.83 -14.49
N TRP A 282 10.13 12.06 -15.50
CA TRP A 282 9.92 10.61 -15.50
C TRP A 282 10.68 9.94 -14.35
N ILE A 283 11.93 10.32 -14.07
CA ILE A 283 12.71 9.74 -12.96
C ILE A 283 12.04 10.06 -11.62
N ARG A 284 11.57 11.29 -11.41
CA ARG A 284 10.82 11.69 -10.20
C ARG A 284 9.53 10.88 -10.05
N THR A 285 8.75 10.78 -11.13
CA THR A 285 7.49 10.04 -11.16
C THR A 285 7.74 8.56 -10.86
N TRP A 286 8.72 7.97 -11.53
CA TRP A 286 9.07 6.56 -11.35
C TRP A 286 9.54 6.28 -9.92
N TRP A 287 10.37 7.14 -9.34
CA TRP A 287 10.78 7.04 -7.94
C TRP A 287 9.56 7.08 -6.99
N THR A 288 8.65 8.03 -7.17
CA THR A 288 7.42 8.11 -6.36
C THR A 288 6.55 6.86 -6.52
N GLU A 289 6.42 6.33 -7.74
CA GLU A 289 5.69 5.08 -7.99
C GLU A 289 6.35 3.87 -7.33
N GLN A 290 7.69 3.80 -7.30
CA GLN A 290 8.42 2.73 -6.63
C GLN A 290 8.24 2.75 -5.12
N LEU A 291 8.23 3.93 -4.51
CA LEU A 291 7.90 4.07 -3.09
C LEU A 291 6.42 3.80 -2.82
N GLY A 292 5.53 4.02 -3.79
CA GLY A 292 4.12 3.64 -3.68
C GLY A 292 3.85 2.13 -3.76
N ASP A 293 4.81 1.34 -4.26
CA ASP A 293 4.71 -0.10 -4.44
C ASP A 293 6.03 -0.80 -4.10
N ALA A 294 6.14 -1.25 -2.85
CA ALA A 294 7.31 -1.94 -2.31
C ALA A 294 7.66 -3.23 -3.07
N TYR A 295 6.69 -3.88 -3.73
CA TYR A 295 7.00 -5.05 -4.57
C TYR A 295 7.76 -4.62 -5.82
N ARG A 296 7.37 -3.51 -6.43
CA ARG A 296 8.09 -2.92 -7.57
C ARG A 296 9.49 -2.49 -7.16
N TYR A 297 9.66 -1.82 -6.02
CA TYR A 297 10.98 -1.50 -5.48
C TYR A 297 11.81 -2.76 -5.20
N GLY A 298 11.20 -3.78 -4.60
CA GLY A 298 11.82 -5.06 -4.29
C GLY A 298 12.35 -5.82 -5.50
N THR A 299 11.84 -5.59 -6.72
CA THR A 299 12.42 -6.18 -7.95
C THR A 299 13.86 -5.74 -8.20
N GLN A 300 14.28 -4.62 -7.62
CA GLN A 300 15.65 -4.11 -7.71
C GLN A 300 16.56 -4.62 -6.58
N ARG A 301 16.02 -5.37 -5.62
CA ARG A 301 16.67 -5.83 -4.40
C ARG A 301 16.74 -7.36 -4.34
N ARG A 302 17.80 -7.92 -3.74
CA ARG A 302 17.94 -9.38 -3.56
C ARG A 302 17.78 -9.76 -2.09
N PRO A 303 16.96 -10.77 -1.77
CA PRO A 303 17.05 -11.43 -0.48
C PRO A 303 18.48 -11.95 -0.27
N ALA A 304 19.00 -11.85 0.95
CA ALA A 304 20.22 -12.56 1.32
C ALA A 304 19.99 -14.06 1.09
N ALA A 305 20.88 -14.70 0.32
CA ALA A 305 20.84 -16.13 0.02
C ALA A 305 21.24 -16.98 1.23
#